data_AF-A0AAU2PNT5-F1
#
_entry.id   AF-A0AAU2PNT5-F1
#
_cell.length_a   1.000
_cell.length_b   1.000
_cell.length_c   1.000
_cell.angle_alpha   90.00
_cell.angle_beta   90.00
_cell.angle_gamma   90.00
#
_symmetry.space_group_name_H-M   'P 1'
#
loop_
_entity.id
_entity.type
_entity.pdbx_description
1 polymer ?
#
loop_
_entity_poly.entity_id
_entity_poly.type
_entity_poly.pdbx_seq_one_letter_code
_entity_poly.pdbx_strand_id
1 'polypeptide(L)'
;MMRYRRSAAFAVTGMLALTACGGSGGDDSGASSSGKPRIKLVLNGGLGDKSFFDSAYAGLKKAEKDLGYELKVVELGSDRTKWEPGFEDAASADDYDILAAGTFDVTDYIGKLAPEFPDKKFWVFDAPVDYSGKNGACSNKCENVYSVTFKQNEGGYLAGFLAEKLVAAKALKGTESLKKVGVMGGVKIPLIEDFVVGFKSGFQAAGGKNSDVLVQYVGGDKPFGDPAKGKEISTAMYGQGAALVWPVAGLSGLGTFESAVGAKRYAFGVDSDQYQTLTDQAQKDIVVTSILKNVGNALYEAAQKDQKDSLKYGAVSTVGLAEDAVGYVNDDHFKELVPEQIRTEVQEAADKVKSGSVTVPSAL
;
A
#
# COMPACT_ATOMS: atom_id res chain seq x y z
N MET A 1 -65.09 61.18 -56.16
CA MET A 1 -63.93 60.85 -57.01
C MET A 1 -63.09 59.82 -56.25
N MET A 2 -63.16 58.54 -56.62
CA MET A 2 -62.11 57.80 -57.37
C MET A 2 -60.75 57.85 -56.64
N ARG A 3 -60.15 56.76 -56.12
CA ARG A 3 -59.66 55.54 -56.77
C ARG A 3 -59.29 54.50 -55.68
N TYR A 4 -59.78 53.26 -55.75
CA TYR A 4 -59.13 52.03 -56.25
C TYR A 4 -58.00 51.39 -55.40
N ARG A 5 -58.31 50.20 -54.83
CA ARG A 5 -57.54 48.92 -54.78
C ARG A 5 -56.17 48.89 -54.03
N ARG A 6 -55.77 47.87 -53.26
CA ARG A 6 -55.94 46.39 -53.39
C ARG A 6 -55.56 45.68 -52.06
N SER A 7 -56.09 44.47 -51.91
CA SER A 7 -56.02 43.50 -50.80
C SER A 7 -54.62 42.95 -50.44
N ALA A 8 -54.42 42.54 -49.19
CA ALA A 8 -53.84 41.25 -48.80
C ALA A 8 -54.05 41.00 -47.29
N ALA A 9 -54.63 39.85 -46.96
CA ALA A 9 -54.87 39.36 -45.61
C ALA A 9 -53.63 38.63 -45.07
N PHE A 10 -53.37 38.69 -43.76
CA PHE A 10 -52.96 37.56 -42.92
C PHE A 10 -53.18 37.97 -41.45
N ALA A 11 -54.00 37.19 -40.74
CA ALA A 11 -54.41 37.45 -39.37
C ALA A 11 -53.28 37.11 -38.39
N VAL A 12 -52.91 38.10 -37.58
CA VAL A 12 -52.15 37.97 -36.32
C VAL A 12 -53.14 38.22 -35.19
N THR A 13 -52.91 37.58 -34.04
CA THR A 13 -53.28 37.93 -32.63
C THR A 13 -53.81 36.63 -31.99
N GLY A 14 -53.13 35.97 -31.04
CA GLY A 14 -52.33 36.50 -29.94
C GLY A 14 -53.20 36.47 -28.69
N MET A 15 -53.06 35.44 -27.85
CA MET A 15 -53.66 35.44 -26.52
C MET A 15 -52.58 35.08 -25.50
N LEU A 16 -52.07 36.14 -24.86
CA LEU A 16 -51.24 36.12 -23.68
C LEU A 16 -52.13 35.99 -22.44
N ALA A 17 -51.73 35.04 -21.60
CA ALA A 17 -51.75 34.96 -20.13
C ALA A 17 -52.72 35.82 -19.31
N LEU A 18 -53.36 35.18 -18.31
CA LEU A 18 -53.28 35.60 -16.91
C LEU A 18 -53.54 34.43 -15.95
N THR A 19 -52.63 34.36 -14.98
CA THR A 19 -52.39 33.48 -13.83
C THR A 19 -53.47 33.51 -12.75
N ALA A 20 -53.63 32.40 -11.99
CA ALA A 20 -53.60 32.39 -10.50
C ALA A 20 -53.76 30.99 -9.85
N CYS A 21 -52.70 30.57 -9.15
CA CYS A 21 -52.60 29.94 -7.82
C CYS A 21 -53.28 28.59 -7.45
N GLY A 22 -52.45 27.63 -7.00
CA GLY A 22 -52.66 26.95 -5.69
C GLY A 22 -52.30 25.46 -5.54
N GLY A 23 -51.12 25.15 -4.95
CA GLY A 23 -50.84 23.94 -4.14
C GLY A 23 -50.33 22.68 -4.87
N SER A 24 -49.01 22.46 -4.93
CA SER A 24 -48.20 21.60 -4.01
C SER A 24 -48.26 20.11 -4.38
N GLY A 25 -47.18 19.39 -4.69
CA GLY A 25 -45.75 19.68 -4.83
C GLY A 25 -45.15 18.42 -5.48
N GLY A 26 -44.46 18.59 -6.60
CA GLY A 26 -43.97 17.49 -7.43
C GLY A 26 -42.72 16.85 -6.88
N ASP A 27 -42.67 15.52 -7.03
CA ASP A 27 -41.45 14.72 -7.04
C ASP A 27 -40.50 15.23 -8.12
N ASP A 28 -39.44 15.93 -7.72
CA ASP A 28 -38.22 16.08 -8.50
C ASP A 28 -37.16 15.18 -7.88
N SER A 29 -37.21 13.89 -8.25
CA SER A 29 -36.06 12.99 -8.11
C SER A 29 -35.01 13.46 -9.11
N GLY A 30 -34.17 14.41 -8.68
CA GLY A 30 -33.01 14.88 -9.41
C GLY A 30 -32.12 13.69 -9.78
N ALA A 31 -32.05 13.39 -11.07
CA ALA A 31 -31.01 12.54 -11.63
C ALA A 31 -29.66 13.21 -11.34
N SER A 32 -28.94 12.66 -10.35
CA SER A 32 -27.55 12.99 -10.07
C SER A 32 -26.71 12.74 -11.31
N SER A 33 -25.81 13.67 -11.63
CA SER A 33 -24.89 13.61 -12.77
C SER A 33 -24.10 12.29 -12.76
N SER A 34 -24.37 11.43 -13.74
CA SER A 34 -23.93 10.03 -13.80
C SER A 34 -22.49 9.84 -14.30
N GLY A 35 -21.51 10.47 -13.64
CA GLY A 35 -20.09 10.15 -13.84
C GLY A 35 -19.67 8.97 -12.96
N LYS A 36 -18.77 8.11 -13.45
CA LYS A 36 -18.12 7.11 -12.59
C LYS A 36 -17.21 7.83 -11.58
N PRO A 37 -17.14 7.41 -10.31
CA PRO A 37 -16.23 8.01 -9.34
C PRO A 37 -14.78 7.74 -9.74
N ARG A 38 -13.89 8.73 -9.59
CA ARG A 38 -12.52 8.70 -10.11
C ARG A 38 -11.49 8.67 -8.99
N ILE A 39 -10.58 7.71 -9.07
CA ILE A 39 -9.43 7.60 -8.17
C ILE A 39 -8.16 7.95 -8.97
N LYS A 40 -7.36 8.88 -8.44
CA LYS A 40 -6.00 9.12 -8.90
C LYS A 40 -5.01 8.57 -7.89
N LEU A 41 -4.29 7.53 -8.27
CA LEU A 41 -3.17 6.98 -7.51
C LEU A 41 -1.89 7.74 -7.87
N VAL A 42 -1.31 8.46 -6.90
CA VAL A 42 -0.04 9.20 -7.08
C VAL A 42 1.06 8.48 -6.31
N LEU A 43 2.12 8.08 -7.02
CA LEU A 43 3.22 7.30 -6.49
C LEU A 43 4.49 8.16 -6.42
N ASN A 44 5.07 8.33 -5.23
CA ASN A 44 6.41 8.91 -5.03
C ASN A 44 7.51 7.87 -5.34
N GLY A 45 7.36 7.23 -6.50
CA GLY A 45 8.09 6.08 -6.99
C GLY A 45 7.49 5.66 -8.32
N GLY A 46 7.46 4.36 -8.58
CA GLY A 46 6.85 3.82 -9.78
C GLY A 46 6.36 2.39 -9.60
N LEU A 47 5.56 1.94 -10.55
CA LEU A 47 5.13 0.55 -10.66
C LEU A 47 6.30 -0.35 -11.10
N GLY A 48 6.12 -1.66 -10.91
CA GLY A 48 7.12 -2.66 -11.21
C GLY A 48 8.04 -3.01 -10.04
N ASP A 49 7.75 -2.51 -8.84
CA ASP A 49 8.43 -2.89 -7.59
C ASP A 49 8.09 -4.31 -7.12
N LYS A 50 7.11 -4.96 -7.76
CA LYS A 50 6.64 -6.32 -7.49
C LYS A 50 6.18 -6.53 -6.04
N SER A 51 5.95 -5.44 -5.32
CA SER A 51 5.78 -5.42 -3.86
C SER A 51 4.71 -4.40 -3.46
N PHE A 52 5.10 -3.20 -3.06
CA PHE A 52 4.26 -2.26 -2.33
C PHE A 52 3.36 -1.41 -3.24
N PHE A 53 3.92 -0.72 -4.22
CA PHE A 53 3.17 0.12 -5.16
C PHE A 53 2.36 -0.73 -6.16
N ASP A 54 2.92 -1.87 -6.60
CA ASP A 54 2.17 -2.83 -7.41
C ASP A 54 0.96 -3.39 -6.64
N SER A 55 1.06 -3.59 -5.33
CA SER A 55 -0.08 -3.98 -4.46
C SER A 55 -1.15 -2.89 -4.42
N ALA A 56 -0.76 -1.63 -4.19
CA ALA A 56 -1.70 -0.50 -4.19
C ALA A 56 -2.45 -0.38 -5.53
N TYR A 57 -1.72 -0.46 -6.64
CA TYR A 57 -2.31 -0.46 -7.98
C TYR A 57 -3.26 -1.64 -8.20
N ALA A 58 -2.87 -2.86 -7.83
CA ALA A 58 -3.71 -4.05 -7.99
C ALA A 58 -5.04 -3.92 -7.24
N GLY A 59 -5.02 -3.40 -6.01
CA GLY A 59 -6.22 -3.15 -5.21
C GLY A 59 -7.17 -2.13 -5.84
N LEU A 60 -6.64 -1.00 -6.30
CA LEU A 60 -7.44 0.04 -6.96
C LEU A 60 -7.90 -0.40 -8.36
N LYS A 61 -7.12 -1.23 -9.07
CA LYS A 61 -7.55 -1.84 -10.33
C LYS A 61 -8.71 -2.81 -10.12
N LYS A 62 -8.71 -3.53 -8.99
CA LYS A 62 -9.84 -4.34 -8.56
C LYS A 62 -11.07 -3.47 -8.23
N ALA A 63 -10.87 -2.32 -7.60
CA ALA A 63 -11.96 -1.36 -7.34
C ALA A 63 -12.56 -0.80 -8.64
N GLU A 64 -11.74 -0.48 -9.65
CA GLU A 64 -12.22 -0.08 -10.97
C GLU A 64 -13.10 -1.17 -11.60
N LYS A 65 -12.60 -2.42 -11.59
CA LYS A 65 -13.31 -3.56 -12.19
C LYS A 65 -14.63 -3.88 -11.47
N ASP A 66 -14.60 -3.96 -10.14
CA ASP A 66 -15.68 -4.56 -9.36
C ASP A 66 -16.68 -3.52 -8.82
N LEU A 67 -16.23 -2.28 -8.59
CA LEU A 67 -17.04 -1.22 -7.97
C LEU A 67 -17.35 -0.06 -8.94
N GLY A 68 -16.73 -0.05 -10.12
CA GLY A 68 -17.02 0.92 -11.18
C GLY A 68 -16.29 2.25 -11.04
N TYR A 69 -15.23 2.33 -10.22
CA TYR A 69 -14.34 3.49 -10.21
C TYR A 69 -13.57 3.62 -11.54
N GLU A 70 -13.09 4.80 -11.87
CA GLU A 70 -12.07 5.01 -12.91
C GLU A 70 -10.72 5.26 -12.26
N LEU A 71 -9.68 4.53 -12.67
CA LEU A 71 -8.34 4.66 -12.09
C LEU A 71 -7.38 5.41 -13.03
N LYS A 72 -6.79 6.49 -12.53
CA LYS A 72 -5.61 7.14 -13.13
C LYS A 72 -4.39 6.94 -12.23
N VAL A 73 -3.22 6.71 -12.84
CA VAL A 73 -1.95 6.57 -12.12
C VAL A 73 -0.99 7.66 -12.53
N VAL A 74 -0.28 8.24 -11.56
CA VAL A 74 0.80 9.20 -11.77
C VAL A 74 2.05 8.70 -11.04
N GLU A 75 3.13 8.47 -11.78
CA GLU A 75 4.41 8.02 -11.24
C GLU A 75 5.39 9.20 -11.21
N LEU A 76 5.72 9.70 -10.01
CA LEU A 76 6.64 10.82 -9.82
C LEU A 76 8.13 10.37 -9.84
N GLY A 77 8.37 9.06 -9.78
CA GLY A 77 9.70 8.48 -9.69
C GLY A 77 10.36 8.73 -8.33
N SER A 78 11.65 8.38 -8.23
CA SER A 78 12.41 8.46 -6.97
C SER A 78 13.08 9.81 -6.71
N ASP A 79 12.97 10.76 -7.64
CA ASP A 79 13.57 12.09 -7.52
C ASP A 79 12.71 12.97 -6.62
N ARG A 80 13.15 13.13 -5.37
CA ARG A 80 12.44 13.90 -4.33
C ARG A 80 12.16 15.34 -4.75
N THR A 81 12.96 15.93 -5.63
CA THR A 81 12.74 17.31 -6.11
C THR A 81 11.47 17.45 -6.95
N LYS A 82 10.93 16.34 -7.46
CA LYS A 82 9.70 16.30 -8.27
C LYS A 82 8.45 16.01 -7.45
N TRP A 83 8.59 15.60 -6.19
CA TRP A 83 7.45 15.13 -5.39
C TRP A 83 6.50 16.27 -5.03
N GLU A 84 7.01 17.35 -4.42
CA GLU A 84 6.18 18.50 -4.04
C GLU A 84 5.40 19.10 -5.23
N PRO A 85 6.03 19.54 -6.33
CA PRO A 85 5.28 20.07 -7.48
C PRO A 85 4.37 19.01 -8.12
N GLY A 86 4.77 17.73 -8.10
CA GLY A 86 3.95 16.65 -8.63
C GLY A 86 2.67 16.41 -7.82
N PHE A 87 2.72 16.53 -6.50
CA PHE A 87 1.54 16.46 -5.63
C PHE A 87 0.65 17.69 -5.75
N GLU A 88 1.23 18.89 -5.87
CA GLU A 88 0.49 20.14 -6.14
C GLU A 88 -0.28 20.05 -7.47
N ASP A 89 0.38 19.62 -8.54
CA ASP A 89 -0.23 19.42 -9.86
C ASP A 89 -1.33 18.34 -9.80
N ALA A 90 -1.07 17.24 -9.10
CA ALA A 90 -2.04 16.16 -8.97
C ALA A 90 -3.28 16.58 -8.17
N ALA A 91 -3.11 17.38 -7.11
CA ALA A 91 -4.21 17.86 -6.28
C ALA A 91 -5.04 18.95 -7.00
N SER A 92 -4.39 19.80 -7.78
CA SER A 92 -5.04 20.91 -8.51
C SER A 92 -5.84 20.50 -9.74
N ALA A 93 -5.61 19.28 -10.26
CA ALA A 93 -6.31 18.79 -11.45
C ALA A 93 -7.74 18.33 -11.15
N ASP A 94 -8.68 18.57 -12.06
CA ASP A 94 -10.10 18.21 -11.88
C ASP A 94 -10.49 16.82 -12.42
N ASP A 95 -9.52 15.94 -12.61
CA ASP A 95 -9.69 14.60 -13.19
C ASP A 95 -9.84 13.50 -12.13
N TYR A 96 -10.11 13.85 -10.87
CA TYR A 96 -10.29 12.90 -9.76
C TYR A 96 -11.34 13.38 -8.76
N ASP A 97 -11.89 12.42 -8.01
CA ASP A 97 -12.71 12.67 -6.82
C ASP A 97 -11.96 12.25 -5.54
N ILE A 98 -11.11 11.22 -5.66
CA ILE A 98 -10.24 10.69 -4.60
C ILE A 98 -8.78 10.69 -5.08
N LEU A 99 -7.89 11.36 -4.35
CA LEU A 99 -6.44 11.24 -4.54
C LEU A 99 -5.88 10.25 -3.52
N ALA A 100 -5.39 9.10 -4.01
CA ALA A 100 -4.74 8.09 -3.20
C ALA A 100 -3.22 8.21 -3.33
N ALA A 101 -2.51 8.25 -2.21
CA ALA A 101 -1.05 8.27 -2.18
C ALA A 101 -0.56 7.64 -0.88
N GLY A 102 0.71 7.25 -0.80
CA GLY A 102 1.21 6.58 0.41
C GLY A 102 2.70 6.71 0.58
N THR A 103 3.20 6.13 1.67
CA THR A 103 4.53 6.32 2.28
C THR A 103 4.61 7.48 3.27
N PHE A 104 5.58 7.39 4.19
CA PHE A 104 5.89 8.44 5.16
C PHE A 104 6.22 9.78 4.51
N ASP A 105 6.97 9.80 3.38
CA ASP A 105 7.35 11.06 2.73
C ASP A 105 6.15 11.83 2.14
N VAL A 106 4.99 11.17 1.97
CA VAL A 106 3.80 11.76 1.35
C VAL A 106 2.89 12.45 2.36
N THR A 107 2.98 12.11 3.65
CA THR A 107 2.04 12.58 4.67
C THR A 107 2.02 14.10 4.79
N ASP A 108 3.18 14.75 4.67
CA ASP A 108 3.31 16.21 4.78
C ASP A 108 2.71 16.94 3.58
N TYR A 109 2.87 16.40 2.36
CA TYR A 109 2.27 16.99 1.16
C TYR A 109 0.75 16.93 1.24
N ILE A 110 0.19 15.76 1.56
CA ILE A 110 -1.27 15.60 1.67
C ILE A 110 -1.82 16.42 2.85
N GLY A 111 -1.11 16.48 3.97
CA GLY A 111 -1.51 17.30 5.12
C GLY A 111 -1.62 18.79 4.80
N LYS A 112 -0.78 19.32 3.90
CA LYS A 112 -0.86 20.71 3.42
C LYS A 112 -1.94 20.92 2.36
N LEU A 113 -2.07 19.98 1.41
CA LEU A 113 -2.95 20.12 0.26
C LEU A 113 -4.42 19.83 0.59
N ALA A 114 -4.71 18.83 1.42
CA ALA A 114 -6.09 18.44 1.71
C ALA A 114 -6.99 19.58 2.23
N PRO A 115 -6.51 20.51 3.09
CA PRO A 115 -7.24 21.71 3.46
C PRO A 115 -7.60 22.66 2.31
N GLU A 116 -6.81 22.70 1.24
CA GLU A 116 -7.01 23.59 0.10
C GLU A 116 -8.06 23.06 -0.89
N PHE A 117 -8.35 21.76 -0.84
CA PHE A 117 -9.32 21.07 -1.70
C PHE A 117 -10.42 20.36 -0.88
N PRO A 118 -11.27 21.10 -0.14
CA PRO A 118 -12.25 20.51 0.78
C PRO A 118 -13.32 19.65 0.08
N ASP A 119 -13.58 19.89 -1.21
CA ASP A 119 -14.53 19.12 -2.02
C ASP A 119 -13.92 17.82 -2.59
N LYS A 120 -12.60 17.63 -2.44
CA LYS A 120 -11.89 16.42 -2.87
C LYS A 120 -11.58 15.55 -1.66
N LYS A 121 -11.52 14.24 -1.88
CA LYS A 121 -11.16 13.24 -0.88
C LYS A 121 -9.70 12.82 -1.04
N PHE A 122 -9.04 12.50 0.07
CA PHE A 122 -7.66 12.02 0.06
C PHE A 122 -7.55 10.72 0.83
N TRP A 123 -6.87 9.73 0.24
CA TRP A 123 -6.51 8.49 0.91
C TRP A 123 -5.00 8.43 1.07
N VAL A 124 -4.55 8.28 2.31
CA VAL A 124 -3.15 8.10 2.65
C VAL A 124 -2.95 6.68 3.16
N PHE A 125 -2.02 5.94 2.59
CA PHE A 125 -1.66 4.61 3.09
C PHE A 125 -0.21 4.59 3.59
N ASP A 126 0.10 3.60 4.43
CA ASP A 126 1.42 3.31 5.02
C ASP A 126 1.77 4.14 6.26
N ALA A 127 1.53 5.45 6.19
CA ALA A 127 1.72 6.39 7.29
C ALA A 127 0.51 7.34 7.37
N PRO A 128 0.13 7.85 8.55
CA PRO A 128 -0.97 8.77 8.68
C PRO A 128 -0.52 10.22 8.49
N VAL A 129 -1.42 11.08 8.01
CA VAL A 129 -1.24 12.53 8.17
C VAL A 129 -1.29 12.91 9.65
N ASP A 130 -0.69 14.05 10.01
CA ASP A 130 -0.85 14.61 11.34
C ASP A 130 -2.23 15.27 11.50
N TYR A 131 -3.20 14.50 12.01
CA TYR A 131 -4.55 14.99 12.30
C TYR A 131 -4.61 16.01 13.46
N SER A 132 -3.51 16.25 14.19
CA SER A 132 -3.50 17.16 15.34
C SER A 132 -3.52 18.64 14.95
N GLY A 133 -3.26 18.98 13.69
CA GLY A 133 -3.23 20.37 13.21
C GLY A 133 -1.92 21.10 13.55
N LYS A 134 -0.93 20.42 14.11
CA LYS A 134 0.36 21.02 14.49
C LYS A 134 1.18 21.35 13.25
N ASN A 135 2.02 22.38 13.35
CA ASN A 135 2.92 22.84 12.29
C ASN A 135 2.23 23.24 10.97
N GLY A 136 0.93 23.54 11.00
CA GLY A 136 0.17 23.98 9.83
C GLY A 136 -0.30 22.86 8.90
N ALA A 137 0.05 21.60 9.16
CA ALA A 137 -0.56 20.45 8.51
C ALA A 137 -2.02 20.33 8.97
N CYS A 138 -2.92 19.90 8.10
CA CYS A 138 -4.32 19.65 8.41
C CYS A 138 -5.00 20.83 9.10
N SER A 139 -4.83 22.06 8.58
CA SER A 139 -5.43 23.28 9.15
C SER A 139 -6.96 23.23 9.25
N ASN A 140 -7.62 22.42 8.39
CA ASN A 140 -9.04 22.08 8.46
C ASN A 140 -9.31 20.74 9.18
N LYS A 141 -8.39 20.27 10.03
CA LYS A 141 -8.37 18.94 10.68
C LYS A 141 -8.30 17.75 9.72
N CYS A 142 -8.06 17.96 8.43
CA CYS A 142 -8.03 16.91 7.42
C CYS A 142 -9.31 16.07 7.42
N GLU A 143 -10.48 16.70 7.58
CA GLU A 143 -11.79 16.04 7.62
C GLU A 143 -12.13 15.28 6.33
N ASN A 144 -11.44 15.57 5.23
CA ASN A 144 -11.52 14.90 3.92
C ASN A 144 -10.38 13.89 3.68
N VAL A 145 -9.59 13.54 4.70
CA VAL A 145 -8.46 12.59 4.60
C VAL A 145 -8.75 11.30 5.37
N TYR A 146 -8.67 10.17 4.70
CA TYR A 146 -8.63 8.84 5.31
C TYR A 146 -7.19 8.33 5.32
N SER A 147 -6.67 7.91 6.48
CA SER A 147 -5.36 7.27 6.58
C SER A 147 -5.47 5.79 6.94
N VAL A 148 -4.66 4.92 6.34
CA VAL A 148 -4.50 3.52 6.76
C VAL A 148 -3.03 3.20 7.03
N THR A 149 -2.74 2.69 8.23
CA THR A 149 -1.42 2.26 8.67
C THR A 149 -1.42 0.77 8.96
N PHE A 150 -0.24 0.18 8.94
CA PHE A 150 -0.08 -1.27 9.08
C PHE A 150 0.75 -1.60 10.32
N LYS A 151 0.41 -2.69 10.99
CA LYS A 151 1.23 -3.27 12.06
C LYS A 151 2.32 -4.16 11.47
N GLN A 152 3.24 -3.55 10.72
CA GLN A 152 4.28 -4.32 10.03
C GLN A 152 5.23 -5.05 10.97
N ASN A 153 5.40 -4.59 12.21
CA ASN A 153 6.09 -5.34 13.26
C ASN A 153 5.49 -6.74 13.48
N GLU A 154 4.17 -6.90 13.43
CA GLU A 154 3.51 -8.22 13.56
C GLU A 154 3.94 -9.17 12.43
N GLY A 155 4.06 -8.67 11.19
CA GLY A 155 4.58 -9.43 10.06
C GLY A 155 6.07 -9.74 10.22
N GLY A 156 6.85 -8.76 10.69
CA GLY A 156 8.25 -8.95 11.06
C GLY A 156 8.42 -10.05 12.09
N TYR A 157 7.58 -10.11 13.12
CA TYR A 157 7.60 -11.16 14.13
C TYR A 157 7.43 -12.55 13.51
N LEU A 158 6.45 -12.74 12.62
CA LEU A 158 6.27 -14.03 11.94
C LEU A 158 7.45 -14.37 11.04
N ALA A 159 8.01 -13.38 10.34
CA ALA A 159 9.21 -13.55 9.52
C ALA A 159 10.40 -14.05 10.35
N GLY A 160 10.71 -13.36 11.44
CA GLY A 160 11.81 -13.73 12.32
C GLY A 160 11.61 -15.10 12.96
N PHE A 161 10.39 -15.38 13.44
CA PHE A 161 10.04 -16.65 14.04
C PHE A 161 10.23 -17.81 13.05
N LEU A 162 9.69 -17.69 11.83
CA LEU A 162 9.85 -18.68 10.77
C LEU A 162 11.34 -18.85 10.39
N ALA A 163 12.07 -17.75 10.21
CA ALA A 163 13.47 -17.77 9.82
C ALA A 163 14.33 -18.56 10.80
N GLU A 164 14.14 -18.34 12.11
CA GLU A 164 14.85 -19.12 13.13
C GLU A 164 14.45 -20.59 13.10
N LYS A 165 13.15 -20.91 13.00
CA LYS A 165 12.70 -22.31 12.95
C LYS A 165 13.30 -23.07 11.77
N LEU A 166 13.36 -22.45 10.60
CA LEU A 166 13.97 -23.04 9.40
C LEU A 166 15.47 -23.31 9.59
N VAL A 167 16.19 -22.35 10.17
CA VAL A 167 17.64 -22.45 10.40
C VAL A 167 17.94 -23.49 11.49
N ALA A 168 17.24 -23.44 12.63
CA ALA A 168 17.42 -24.37 13.74
C ALA A 168 17.13 -25.82 13.31
N ALA A 169 16.10 -26.04 12.50
CA ALA A 169 15.74 -27.35 11.96
C ALA A 169 16.58 -27.78 10.76
N LYS A 170 17.41 -26.89 10.18
CA LYS A 170 18.17 -27.13 8.94
C LYS A 170 17.25 -27.54 7.79
N ALA A 171 16.06 -26.95 7.73
CA ALA A 171 15.01 -27.34 6.79
C ALA A 171 15.32 -26.93 5.35
N LEU A 172 16.13 -25.88 5.17
CA LEU A 172 16.49 -25.33 3.89
C LEU A 172 17.72 -26.04 3.30
N LYS A 173 17.52 -26.74 2.18
CA LYS A 173 18.56 -27.52 1.52
C LYS A 173 19.74 -26.64 1.12
N GLY A 174 20.95 -27.08 1.47
CA GLY A 174 22.21 -26.38 1.16
C GLY A 174 22.59 -25.28 2.16
N THR A 175 21.81 -25.07 3.22
CA THR A 175 22.09 -24.09 4.29
C THR A 175 22.23 -24.75 5.67
N GLU A 176 22.39 -26.07 5.75
CA GLU A 176 22.31 -26.86 6.98
C GLU A 176 23.43 -26.54 8.00
N SER A 177 24.52 -25.93 7.54
CA SER A 177 25.64 -25.47 8.37
C SER A 177 25.55 -24.00 8.76
N LEU A 178 24.59 -23.27 8.21
CA LEU A 178 24.41 -21.84 8.42
C LEU A 178 23.49 -21.56 9.60
N LYS A 179 23.75 -20.46 10.30
CA LYS A 179 23.00 -20.05 11.49
C LYS A 179 22.49 -18.61 11.43
N LYS A 180 22.96 -17.83 10.46
CA LYS A 180 22.61 -16.41 10.34
C LYS A 180 21.48 -16.21 9.37
N VAL A 181 20.80 -15.09 9.51
CA VAL A 181 19.78 -14.60 8.59
C VAL A 181 20.00 -13.11 8.36
N GLY A 182 19.58 -12.60 7.21
CA GLY A 182 19.69 -11.18 6.89
C GLY A 182 18.33 -10.48 6.82
N VAL A 183 18.30 -9.23 7.26
CA VAL A 183 17.21 -8.29 7.00
C VAL A 183 17.82 -7.07 6.32
N MET A 184 17.34 -6.74 5.13
CA MET A 184 17.77 -5.57 4.38
C MET A 184 16.63 -4.56 4.33
N GLY A 185 16.78 -3.43 5.02
CA GLY A 185 15.83 -2.32 4.94
C GLY A 185 16.15 -1.36 3.80
N GLY A 186 15.17 -0.59 3.32
CA GLY A 186 15.43 0.51 2.38
C GLY A 186 16.26 1.62 3.04
N VAL A 187 15.72 2.24 4.10
CA VAL A 187 16.37 3.32 4.86
C VAL A 187 16.07 3.17 6.34
N LYS A 188 16.97 3.68 7.20
CA LYS A 188 16.84 3.59 8.65
C LYS A 188 15.89 4.67 9.19
N ILE A 189 14.59 4.38 9.14
CA ILE A 189 13.50 5.23 9.67
C ILE A 189 12.56 4.38 10.56
N PRO A 190 11.76 5.00 11.45
CA PRO A 190 10.86 4.26 12.36
C PRO A 190 10.00 3.20 11.67
N LEU A 191 9.42 3.52 10.50
CA LEU A 191 8.58 2.59 9.73
C LEU A 191 9.34 1.31 9.31
N ILE A 192 10.59 1.43 8.86
CA ILE A 192 11.41 0.27 8.47
C ILE A 192 11.97 -0.44 9.71
N GLU A 193 12.36 0.31 10.74
CA GLU A 193 12.78 -0.27 12.01
C GLU A 193 11.66 -1.09 12.67
N ASP A 194 10.39 -0.77 12.43
CA ASP A 194 9.24 -1.52 12.94
C ASP A 194 9.23 -2.97 12.43
N PHE A 195 9.51 -3.18 11.14
CA PHE A 195 9.74 -4.51 10.56
C PHE A 195 10.93 -5.22 11.23
N VAL A 196 12.05 -4.51 11.41
CA VAL A 196 13.32 -5.07 11.94
C VAL A 196 13.18 -5.47 13.42
N VAL A 197 12.52 -4.65 14.22
CA VAL A 197 12.25 -4.91 15.63
C VAL A 197 11.31 -6.10 15.78
N GLY A 198 10.25 -6.16 14.95
CA GLY A 198 9.39 -7.33 14.83
C GLY A 198 10.20 -8.59 14.53
N PHE A 199 11.03 -8.56 13.48
CA PHE A 199 11.88 -9.68 13.08
C PHE A 199 12.77 -10.18 14.21
N LYS A 200 13.51 -9.29 14.86
CA LYS A 200 14.38 -9.66 15.98
C LYS A 200 13.59 -10.27 17.14
N SER A 201 12.43 -9.70 17.46
CA SER A 201 11.56 -10.22 18.52
C SER A 201 11.06 -11.63 18.21
N GLY A 202 10.59 -11.88 16.97
CA GLY A 202 10.14 -13.20 16.54
C GLY A 202 11.27 -14.23 16.49
N PHE A 203 12.42 -13.84 15.94
CA PHE A 203 13.62 -14.68 15.87
C PHE A 203 14.07 -15.12 17.26
N GLN A 204 14.11 -14.19 18.22
CA GLN A 204 14.43 -14.49 19.61
C GLN A 204 13.37 -15.39 20.27
N ALA A 205 12.08 -15.14 20.02
CA ALA A 205 10.98 -15.95 20.57
C ALA A 205 11.02 -17.41 20.08
N ALA A 206 11.53 -17.66 18.88
CA ALA A 206 11.74 -19.00 18.33
C ALA A 206 13.00 -19.72 18.86
N GLY A 207 13.84 -19.04 19.67
CA GLY A 207 15.05 -19.59 20.28
C GLY A 207 16.36 -19.02 19.74
N GLY A 208 16.29 -18.13 18.75
CA GLY A 208 17.44 -17.54 18.09
C GLY A 208 18.12 -16.44 18.91
N LYS A 209 19.32 -16.04 18.48
CA LYS A 209 20.05 -14.91 19.07
C LYS A 209 20.09 -13.75 18.09
N ASN A 210 19.77 -12.55 18.56
CA ASN A 210 19.82 -11.34 17.72
C ASN A 210 21.21 -11.05 17.12
N SER A 211 22.29 -11.62 17.67
CA SER A 211 23.64 -11.56 17.09
C SER A 211 23.77 -12.33 15.77
N ASP A 212 22.86 -13.25 15.48
CA ASP A 212 22.80 -14.02 14.23
C ASP A 212 21.92 -13.34 13.16
N VAL A 213 21.27 -12.23 13.50
CA VAL A 213 20.47 -11.40 12.57
C VAL A 213 21.33 -10.27 12.04
N LEU A 214 21.73 -10.37 10.77
CA LEU A 214 22.42 -9.31 10.05
C LEU A 214 21.40 -8.27 9.61
N VAL A 215 21.62 -7.00 9.94
CA VAL A 215 20.77 -5.89 9.47
C VAL A 215 21.62 -4.90 8.70
N GLN A 216 21.19 -4.56 7.49
CA GLN A 216 21.79 -3.50 6.68
C GLN A 216 20.69 -2.70 5.98
N TYR A 217 21.04 -1.50 5.53
CA TYR A 217 20.13 -0.62 4.81
C TYR A 217 20.71 -0.27 3.44
N VAL A 218 19.84 -0.18 2.43
CA VAL A 218 20.23 0.28 1.08
C VAL A 218 20.78 1.71 1.17
N GLY A 219 20.04 2.61 1.82
CA GLY A 219 20.41 4.01 1.99
C GLY A 219 20.54 4.78 0.67
N GLY A 220 21.34 5.84 0.69
CA GLY A 220 21.53 6.71 -0.48
C GLY A 220 20.28 7.50 -0.87
N ASP A 221 20.26 8.00 -2.10
CA ASP A 221 19.21 8.92 -2.59
C ASP A 221 17.93 8.20 -3.03
N LYS A 222 18.01 6.89 -3.31
CA LYS A 222 16.90 6.05 -3.79
C LYS A 222 16.84 4.73 -3.01
N PRO A 223 16.61 4.78 -1.67
CA PRO A 223 16.67 3.60 -0.80
C PRO A 223 15.73 2.47 -1.22
N PHE A 224 14.62 2.81 -1.87
CA PHE A 224 13.61 1.86 -2.38
C PHE A 224 13.67 1.68 -3.91
N GLY A 225 14.65 2.24 -4.62
CA GLY A 225 14.75 2.24 -6.08
C GLY A 225 16.11 1.80 -6.64
N ASP A 226 16.94 1.10 -5.86
CA ASP A 226 18.28 0.65 -6.26
C ASP A 226 18.48 -0.87 -6.13
N PRO A 227 18.00 -1.67 -7.10
CA PRO A 227 18.21 -3.12 -7.10
C PRO A 227 19.69 -3.53 -7.12
N ALA A 228 20.56 -2.73 -7.76
CA ALA A 228 21.98 -3.03 -7.83
C ALA A 228 22.63 -2.92 -6.45
N LYS A 229 22.29 -1.86 -5.69
CA LYS A 229 22.76 -1.73 -4.31
C LYS A 229 22.17 -2.80 -3.39
N GLY A 230 20.89 -3.14 -3.57
CA GLY A 230 20.26 -4.26 -2.87
C GLY A 230 21.04 -5.56 -3.08
N LYS A 231 21.33 -5.92 -4.33
CA LYS A 231 22.12 -7.10 -4.69
C LYS A 231 23.51 -7.12 -4.04
N GLU A 232 24.20 -5.98 -3.99
CA GLU A 232 25.52 -5.87 -3.34
C GLU A 232 25.43 -6.22 -1.84
N ILE A 233 24.43 -5.64 -1.15
CA ILE A 233 24.23 -5.83 0.29
C ILE A 233 23.84 -7.28 0.60
N SER A 234 22.89 -7.87 -0.13
CA SER A 234 22.48 -9.25 0.09
C SER A 234 23.60 -10.22 -0.24
N THR A 235 24.39 -9.96 -1.29
CA THR A 235 25.60 -10.74 -1.59
C THR A 235 26.57 -10.73 -0.41
N ALA A 236 26.78 -9.57 0.22
CA ALA A 236 27.62 -9.47 1.41
C ALA A 236 27.01 -10.21 2.63
N MET A 237 25.68 -10.19 2.80
CA MET A 237 25.00 -10.97 3.85
C MET A 237 25.16 -12.47 3.66
N TYR A 238 24.97 -12.97 2.44
CA TYR A 238 25.19 -14.38 2.11
C TYR A 238 26.66 -14.78 2.30
N GLY A 239 27.61 -13.91 1.92
CA GLY A 239 29.04 -14.10 2.19
C GLY A 239 29.40 -14.15 3.68
N GLN A 240 28.62 -13.49 4.53
CA GLN A 240 28.74 -13.55 6.00
C GLN A 240 28.07 -14.78 6.64
N GLY A 241 27.46 -15.65 5.82
CA GLY A 241 26.86 -16.91 6.25
C GLY A 241 25.35 -16.86 6.47
N ALA A 242 24.64 -15.89 5.91
CA ALA A 242 23.18 -15.88 5.96
C ALA A 242 22.60 -17.07 5.16
N ALA A 243 21.69 -17.84 5.78
CA ALA A 243 20.92 -18.89 5.11
C ALA A 243 19.84 -18.31 4.19
N LEU A 244 19.24 -17.21 4.65
CA LEU A 244 18.23 -16.43 3.92
C LEU A 244 18.37 -14.93 4.19
N VAL A 245 17.86 -14.11 3.27
CA VAL A 245 17.72 -12.66 3.44
C VAL A 245 16.27 -12.24 3.19
N TRP A 246 15.74 -11.38 4.06
CA TRP A 246 14.44 -10.72 3.90
C TRP A 246 14.63 -9.24 3.51
N PRO A 247 14.28 -8.84 2.27
CA PRO A 247 14.50 -7.49 1.78
C PRO A 247 13.27 -6.60 1.93
N VAL A 248 13.19 -5.85 3.03
CA VAL A 248 12.18 -4.82 3.31
C VAL A 248 12.58 -3.48 2.63
N ALA A 249 12.67 -3.50 1.30
CA ALA A 249 13.29 -2.42 0.54
C ALA A 249 12.64 -2.12 -0.83
N GLY A 250 11.36 -2.47 -1.02
CA GLY A 250 10.62 -2.19 -2.26
C GLY A 250 11.37 -2.69 -3.50
N LEU A 251 11.47 -1.85 -4.54
CA LEU A 251 12.18 -2.19 -5.79
C LEU A 251 13.66 -2.54 -5.55
N SER A 252 14.35 -1.89 -4.60
CA SER A 252 15.73 -2.24 -4.24
C SER A 252 15.86 -3.71 -3.79
N GLY A 253 14.80 -4.25 -3.17
CA GLY A 253 14.77 -5.61 -2.67
C GLY A 253 14.90 -6.66 -3.76
N LEU A 254 14.55 -6.36 -5.01
CA LEU A 254 14.58 -7.32 -6.12
C LEU A 254 15.98 -7.87 -6.39
N GLY A 255 17.05 -7.10 -6.11
CA GLY A 255 18.43 -7.57 -6.22
C GLY A 255 18.75 -8.74 -5.29
N THR A 256 17.99 -8.90 -4.20
CA THR A 256 18.17 -10.00 -3.24
C THR A 256 17.86 -11.34 -3.88
N PHE A 257 16.80 -11.45 -4.69
CA PHE A 257 16.45 -12.72 -5.34
C PHE A 257 17.53 -13.19 -6.30
N GLU A 258 18.10 -12.27 -7.10
CA GLU A 258 19.21 -12.61 -7.99
C GLU A 258 20.45 -13.08 -7.21
N SER A 259 20.83 -12.36 -6.14
CA SER A 259 21.96 -12.76 -5.30
C SER A 259 21.73 -14.08 -4.55
N ALA A 260 20.48 -14.38 -4.17
CA ALA A 260 20.10 -15.61 -3.49
C ALA A 260 20.32 -16.82 -4.41
N VAL A 261 19.86 -16.72 -5.66
CA VAL A 261 20.12 -17.73 -6.70
C VAL A 261 21.63 -17.95 -6.89
N GLY A 262 22.39 -16.87 -7.07
CA GLY A 262 23.85 -16.93 -7.23
C GLY A 262 24.57 -17.57 -6.03
N ALA A 263 24.11 -17.29 -4.81
CA ALA A 263 24.65 -17.84 -3.58
C ALA A 263 24.12 -19.26 -3.25
N LYS A 264 23.12 -19.75 -3.99
CA LYS A 264 22.36 -20.97 -3.67
C LYS A 264 21.78 -20.89 -2.25
N ARG A 265 21.09 -19.79 -1.99
CA ARG A 265 20.44 -19.41 -0.72
C ARG A 265 19.00 -19.01 -0.97
N TYR A 266 18.26 -18.78 0.11
CA TYR A 266 16.83 -18.49 0.06
C TYR A 266 16.55 -17.03 0.36
N ALA A 267 15.36 -16.56 -0.01
CA ALA A 267 14.87 -15.26 0.38
C ALA A 267 13.45 -15.36 0.94
N PHE A 268 13.07 -14.38 1.74
CA PHE A 268 11.66 -14.07 1.93
C PHE A 268 11.28 -12.93 1.00
N GLY A 269 10.02 -12.90 0.56
CA GLY A 269 9.44 -11.72 -0.06
C GLY A 269 8.80 -10.78 0.95
N VAL A 270 8.39 -9.60 0.47
CA VAL A 270 7.72 -8.56 1.26
C VAL A 270 6.60 -7.89 0.47
N ASP A 271 5.61 -7.38 1.21
CA ASP A 271 4.42 -6.65 0.76
C ASP A 271 3.43 -7.48 -0.06
N SER A 272 3.90 -8.04 -1.17
CA SER A 272 3.15 -8.92 -2.06
C SER A 272 3.70 -10.34 -2.06
N ASP A 273 2.92 -11.28 -2.60
CA ASP A 273 3.39 -12.62 -2.90
C ASP A 273 4.42 -12.58 -4.06
N GLN A 274 5.69 -12.51 -3.70
CA GLN A 274 6.79 -12.37 -4.64
C GLN A 274 7.15 -13.69 -5.32
N TYR A 275 6.65 -14.83 -4.82
CA TYR A 275 6.66 -16.04 -5.62
C TYR A 275 5.78 -15.87 -6.86
N GLN A 276 4.65 -15.17 -6.77
CA GLN A 276 3.75 -14.93 -7.90
C GLN A 276 4.16 -13.72 -8.77
N THR A 277 4.73 -12.66 -8.18
CA THR A 277 5.04 -11.43 -8.93
C THR A 277 6.39 -11.48 -9.67
N LEU A 278 7.33 -12.33 -9.25
CA LEU A 278 8.59 -12.55 -9.97
C LEU A 278 8.36 -13.38 -11.24
N THR A 279 9.15 -13.11 -12.28
CA THR A 279 9.04 -13.77 -13.58
C THR A 279 10.10 -14.83 -13.82
N ASP A 280 11.27 -14.71 -13.19
CA ASP A 280 12.36 -15.68 -13.31
C ASP A 280 12.11 -16.87 -12.38
N GLN A 281 12.05 -18.08 -12.93
CA GLN A 281 11.70 -19.27 -12.15
C GLN A 281 12.76 -19.62 -11.09
N ALA A 282 14.05 -19.42 -11.38
CA ALA A 282 15.09 -19.70 -10.40
C ALA A 282 14.97 -18.75 -9.18
N GLN A 283 14.59 -17.49 -9.42
CA GLN A 283 14.29 -16.54 -8.35
C GLN A 283 13.03 -16.93 -7.58
N LYS A 284 11.96 -17.38 -8.26
CA LYS A 284 10.73 -17.85 -7.59
C LYS A 284 11.01 -19.05 -6.67
N ASP A 285 11.76 -20.04 -7.15
CA ASP A 285 12.04 -21.29 -6.44
C ASP A 285 12.76 -21.07 -5.08
N ILE A 286 13.49 -19.95 -4.94
CA ILE A 286 14.20 -19.62 -3.69
C ILE A 286 13.38 -18.78 -2.70
N VAL A 287 12.20 -18.29 -3.09
CA VAL A 287 11.30 -17.55 -2.20
C VAL A 287 10.62 -18.54 -1.28
N VAL A 288 10.95 -18.55 0.01
CA VAL A 288 10.33 -19.50 0.95
C VAL A 288 8.88 -19.14 1.22
N THR A 289 8.64 -17.85 1.47
CA THR A 289 7.33 -17.22 1.66
C THR A 289 7.48 -15.73 1.41
N SER A 290 6.36 -15.02 1.31
CA SER A 290 6.30 -13.57 1.38
C SER A 290 5.61 -13.11 2.65
N ILE A 291 6.20 -12.13 3.33
CA ILE A 291 5.53 -11.42 4.43
C ILE A 291 4.65 -10.34 3.81
N LEU A 292 3.35 -10.53 3.91
CA LEU A 292 2.36 -9.71 3.23
C LEU A 292 2.09 -8.43 4.00
N LYS A 293 1.99 -7.34 3.24
CA LYS A 293 1.39 -6.07 3.64
C LYS A 293 0.38 -5.74 2.55
N ASN A 294 -0.86 -6.12 2.80
CA ASN A 294 -1.93 -6.13 1.80
C ASN A 294 -2.48 -4.72 1.51
N VAL A 295 -1.62 -3.82 1.04
CA VAL A 295 -1.97 -2.42 0.69
C VAL A 295 -3.13 -2.39 -0.29
N GLY A 296 -3.09 -3.22 -1.33
CA GLY A 296 -4.16 -3.34 -2.30
C GLY A 296 -5.51 -3.72 -1.67
N ASN A 297 -5.52 -4.69 -0.74
CA ASN A 297 -6.77 -5.09 -0.08
C ASN A 297 -7.30 -3.96 0.81
N ALA A 298 -6.43 -3.27 1.55
CA ALA A 298 -6.83 -2.13 2.37
C ALA A 298 -7.44 -1.00 1.53
N LEU A 299 -6.86 -0.67 0.37
CA LEU A 299 -7.41 0.34 -0.54
C LEU A 299 -8.70 -0.13 -1.23
N TYR A 300 -8.80 -1.42 -1.59
CA TYR A 300 -10.03 -1.99 -2.13
C TYR A 300 -11.17 -1.94 -1.10
N GLU A 301 -10.90 -2.30 0.16
CA GLU A 301 -11.87 -2.15 1.26
C GLU A 301 -12.25 -0.70 1.52
N ALA A 302 -11.29 0.23 1.42
CA ALA A 302 -11.58 1.65 1.53
C ALA A 302 -12.56 2.10 0.44
N ALA A 303 -12.38 1.65 -0.81
CA ALA A 303 -13.31 1.90 -1.90
C ALA A 303 -14.70 1.29 -1.66
N GLN A 304 -14.77 0.08 -1.13
CA GLN A 304 -16.05 -0.53 -0.75
C GLN A 304 -16.77 0.25 0.35
N LYS A 305 -16.03 0.77 1.34
CA LYS A 305 -16.58 1.55 2.45
C LYS A 305 -16.99 2.94 1.98
N ASP A 306 -16.22 3.57 1.09
CA ASP A 306 -16.50 4.88 0.51
C ASP A 306 -17.78 4.87 -0.34
N GLN A 307 -17.95 3.88 -1.22
CA GLN A 307 -19.19 3.72 -2.02
C GLN A 307 -20.45 3.56 -1.15
N LYS A 308 -20.29 3.11 0.10
CA LYS A 308 -21.37 2.93 1.08
C LYS A 308 -21.47 4.08 2.08
N ASP A 309 -20.74 5.18 1.87
CA ASP A 309 -20.66 6.33 2.78
C ASP A 309 -20.30 5.94 4.23
N SER A 310 -19.51 4.88 4.38
CA SER A 310 -19.13 4.27 5.66
C SER A 310 -17.62 4.37 5.95
N LEU A 311 -16.83 4.88 5.00
CA LEU A 311 -15.42 5.18 5.21
C LEU A 311 -15.30 6.42 6.11
N LYS A 312 -14.56 6.28 7.22
CA LYS A 312 -14.35 7.38 8.17
C LYS A 312 -13.19 8.26 7.72
N TYR A 313 -13.51 9.42 7.16
CA TYR A 313 -12.53 10.48 6.94
C TYR A 313 -12.23 11.25 8.23
N GLY A 314 -11.14 12.02 8.25
CA GLY A 314 -10.65 12.68 9.46
C GLY A 314 -10.04 11.71 10.49
N ALA A 315 -9.71 10.48 10.08
CA ALA A 315 -9.30 9.41 10.97
C ALA A 315 -8.24 8.49 10.35
N VAL A 316 -7.48 7.83 11.22
CA VAL A 316 -6.55 6.75 10.88
C VAL A 316 -7.13 5.39 11.25
N SER A 317 -7.01 4.42 10.35
CA SER A 317 -7.23 2.99 10.60
C SER A 317 -5.88 2.28 10.71
N THR A 318 -5.64 1.58 11.81
CA THR A 318 -4.44 0.75 11.98
C THR A 318 -4.82 -0.71 11.83
N VAL A 319 -4.25 -1.40 10.84
CA VAL A 319 -4.60 -2.79 10.49
C VAL A 319 -3.38 -3.71 10.59
N GLY A 320 -3.56 -4.95 11.01
CA GLY A 320 -2.49 -5.92 11.22
C GLY A 320 -2.90 -7.35 10.86
N LEU A 321 -2.39 -8.32 11.60
CA LEU A 321 -2.75 -9.73 11.44
C LEU A 321 -4.22 -9.99 11.75
N ALA A 322 -4.80 -9.25 12.70
CA ALA A 322 -6.20 -9.44 13.11
C ALA A 322 -7.19 -9.06 12.01
N GLU A 323 -6.82 -8.09 11.17
CA GLU A 323 -7.59 -7.64 10.00
C GLU A 323 -7.13 -8.29 8.69
N ASP A 324 -6.26 -9.31 8.75
CA ASP A 324 -5.63 -9.96 7.58
C ASP A 324 -4.91 -8.98 6.61
N ALA A 325 -4.56 -7.80 7.11
CA ALA A 325 -3.83 -6.78 6.35
C ALA A 325 -2.31 -7.01 6.38
N VAL A 326 -1.82 -7.74 7.38
CA VAL A 326 -0.45 -8.23 7.51
C VAL A 326 -0.52 -9.75 7.63
N GLY A 327 0.46 -10.47 7.09
CA GLY A 327 0.44 -11.93 7.12
C GLY A 327 1.64 -12.57 6.43
N TYR A 328 1.49 -13.83 6.03
CA TYR A 328 2.45 -14.53 5.20
C TYR A 328 1.74 -15.43 4.19
N VAL A 329 2.41 -15.73 3.08
CA VAL A 329 1.88 -16.65 2.07
C VAL A 329 2.03 -18.09 2.56
N ASN A 330 0.92 -18.82 2.56
CA ASN A 330 0.81 -20.23 2.97
C ASN A 330 0.17 -21.06 1.85
N ASP A 331 0.79 -21.03 0.68
CA ASP A 331 0.38 -21.76 -0.51
C ASP A 331 1.08 -23.13 -0.61
N ASP A 332 0.93 -23.82 -1.74
CA ASP A 332 1.55 -25.14 -1.92
C ASP A 332 3.07 -25.05 -2.05
N HIS A 333 3.61 -23.98 -2.63
CA HIS A 333 5.05 -23.73 -2.69
C HIS A 333 5.66 -23.58 -1.29
N PHE A 334 5.01 -22.81 -0.40
CA PHE A 334 5.41 -22.73 1.01
C PHE A 334 5.39 -24.09 1.71
N LYS A 335 4.37 -24.92 1.45
CA LYS A 335 4.26 -26.26 2.07
C LYS A 335 5.31 -27.24 1.57
N GLU A 336 5.80 -27.08 0.34
CA GLU A 336 6.90 -27.88 -0.22
C GLU A 336 8.23 -27.56 0.46
N LEU A 337 8.49 -26.27 0.74
CA LEU A 337 9.75 -25.83 1.35
C LEU A 337 9.75 -25.90 2.88
N VAL A 338 8.58 -25.78 3.53
CA VAL A 338 8.48 -25.66 4.99
C VAL A 338 7.84 -26.91 5.61
N PRO A 339 8.59 -27.66 6.44
CA PRO A 339 8.07 -28.83 7.15
C PRO A 339 6.79 -28.54 7.93
N GLU A 340 5.86 -29.50 7.96
CA GLU A 340 4.54 -29.37 8.61
C GLU A 340 4.63 -28.89 10.06
N GLN A 341 5.57 -29.43 10.84
CA GLN A 341 5.78 -29.00 12.21
C GLN A 341 6.06 -27.49 12.30
N ILE A 342 6.95 -26.96 11.45
CA ILE A 342 7.27 -25.53 11.43
C ILE A 342 6.06 -24.70 11.00
N ARG A 343 5.28 -25.19 10.02
CA ARG A 343 4.04 -24.51 9.59
C ARG A 343 3.04 -24.38 10.74
N THR A 344 2.85 -25.45 11.52
CA THR A 344 1.98 -25.43 12.70
C THR A 344 2.49 -24.44 13.75
N GLU A 345 3.79 -24.45 14.06
CA GLU A 345 4.38 -23.53 15.04
C GLU A 345 4.25 -22.06 14.62
N VAL A 346 4.39 -21.75 13.32
CA VAL A 346 4.20 -20.39 12.78
C VAL A 346 2.73 -19.97 12.85
N GLN A 347 1.79 -20.87 12.53
CA GLN A 347 0.37 -20.58 12.66
C GLN A 347 -0.02 -20.29 14.12
N GLU A 348 0.47 -21.10 15.07
CA GLU A 348 0.25 -20.85 16.50
C GLU A 348 0.83 -19.50 16.95
N ALA A 349 2.00 -19.12 16.41
CA ALA A 349 2.60 -17.82 16.68
C ALA A 349 1.72 -16.69 16.12
N ALA A 350 1.19 -16.84 14.89
CA ALA A 350 0.26 -15.89 14.30
C ALA A 350 -1.03 -15.76 15.12
N ASP A 351 -1.62 -16.85 15.59
CA ASP A 351 -2.85 -16.84 16.39
C ASP A 351 -2.63 -16.15 17.75
N LYS A 352 -1.45 -16.34 18.36
CA LYS A 352 -1.07 -15.64 19.61
C LYS A 352 -0.90 -14.14 19.41
N VAL A 353 -0.35 -13.69 18.28
CA VAL A 353 -0.27 -12.27 17.95
C VAL A 353 -1.66 -11.70 17.64
N LYS A 354 -2.44 -12.40 16.80
CA LYS A 354 -3.84 -12.01 16.46
C LYS A 354 -4.73 -11.85 17.69
N SER A 355 -4.60 -12.74 18.66
CA SER A 355 -5.37 -12.70 19.91
C SER A 355 -4.85 -11.68 20.93
N GLY A 356 -3.68 -11.08 20.71
CA GLY A 356 -3.01 -10.20 21.69
C GLY A 356 -2.34 -10.94 22.85
N SER A 357 -2.28 -12.28 22.81
CA SER A 357 -1.53 -13.08 23.78
C SER A 357 -0.02 -12.81 23.71
N VAL A 358 0.46 -12.42 22.52
CA VAL A 358 1.80 -11.90 22.30
C VAL A 358 1.69 -10.48 21.75
N THR A 359 2.20 -9.52 22.51
CA THR A 359 2.37 -8.14 22.04
C THR A 359 3.75 -7.99 21.41
N VAL A 360 3.77 -7.70 20.11
CA VAL A 360 5.02 -7.47 19.38
C VAL A 360 5.51 -6.04 19.64
N PRO A 361 6.81 -5.83 19.95
CA PRO A 361 7.36 -4.48 20.11
C PRO A 361 7.21 -3.65 18.82
N SER A 362 7.03 -2.35 18.96
CA SER A 362 6.86 -1.39 17.87
C SER A 362 8.00 -0.35 17.90
N ALA A 363 8.42 0.11 16.73
CA ALA A 363 9.30 1.27 16.55
C ALA A 363 8.53 2.54 16.17
N LEU A 364 7.22 2.43 15.89
CA LEU A 364 6.30 3.54 15.67
C LEU A 364 5.73 4.13 16.96
#